data_AF-A0A7Y9SIY5-F1
#
_entry.id   AF-A0A7Y9SIY5-F1
#
_cell.length_a   1.000
_cell.length_b   1.000
_cell.length_c   1.000
_cell.angle_alpha   90.00
_cell.angle_beta   90.00
_cell.angle_gamma   90.00
#
_symmetry.space_group_name_H-M   'P 1'
#
loop_
_entity.id
_entity.type
_entity.pdbx_description
1 polymer ?
#
loop_
_entity_poly.entity_id
_entity_poly.type
_entity_poly.pdbx_seq_one_letter_code
_entity_poly.pdbx_strand_id
1 'polypeptide(L)'
;MDERSNLLARHEIVRAYMYALENLPKVLAVCASSRDETDAVQRLRELFNISEIAADGILRLQVIRFIPEQIERVRSELNDIEMRLAQSDR
;
A
#
# COMPACT_ATOMS: atom_id res chain seq x y z
N MET A 1 14.39 17.54 -2.25
CA MET A 1 13.51 16.61 -2.97
C MET A 1 12.36 17.42 -3.52
N ASP A 2 12.03 17.23 -4.79
CA ASP A 2 10.90 17.88 -5.47
C ASP A 2 9.56 17.41 -4.89
N GLU A 3 8.56 18.30 -4.81
CA GLU A 3 7.22 18.01 -4.28
C GLU A 3 6.57 16.84 -5.01
N ARG A 4 6.75 16.78 -6.34
CA ARG A 4 6.21 15.69 -7.17
C ARG A 4 6.82 14.34 -6.82
N SER A 5 8.13 14.30 -6.54
CA SER A 5 8.80 13.06 -6.11
C SER A 5 8.25 12.56 -4.79
N ASN A 6 7.94 13.46 -3.85
CA ASN A 6 7.33 13.09 -2.58
C ASN A 6 5.91 12.57 -2.78
N LEU A 7 5.12 13.18 -3.67
CA LEU A 7 3.78 12.71 -4.02
C LEU A 7 3.80 11.32 -4.65
N LEU A 8 4.73 11.05 -5.56
CA LEU A 8 4.86 9.71 -6.17
C LEU A 8 5.22 8.63 -5.14
N ALA A 9 6.16 8.92 -4.24
CA ALA A 9 6.52 7.99 -3.17
C ALA A 9 5.35 7.72 -2.23
N ARG A 10 4.57 8.77 -1.87
CA ARG A 10 3.38 8.62 -1.04
C ARG A 10 2.28 7.84 -1.77
N HIS A 11 2.05 8.16 -3.05
CA HIS A 11 1.09 7.47 -3.91
C HIS A 11 1.38 5.97 -3.96
N GLU A 12 2.63 5.57 -4.15
CA GLU A 12 3.02 4.16 -4.19
C GLU A 12 2.62 3.42 -2.90
N ILE A 13 2.94 3.99 -1.75
CA ILE A 13 2.65 3.38 -0.44
C ILE A 13 1.14 3.31 -0.20
N VAL A 14 0.42 4.42 -0.41
CA VAL A 14 -1.02 4.49 -0.14
C VAL A 14 -1.80 3.59 -1.08
N ARG A 15 -1.38 3.48 -2.35
CA ARG A 15 -1.97 2.56 -3.32
C ARG A 15 -1.76 1.10 -2.92
N ALA A 16 -0.56 0.74 -2.49
CA ALA A 16 -0.26 -0.61 -2.00
C ALA A 16 -1.10 -0.94 -0.74
N TYR A 17 -1.27 0.02 0.17
CA TYR A 17 -2.13 -0.12 1.35
C TYR A 17 -3.58 -0.36 0.95
N MET A 18 -4.13 0.46 0.06
CA MET A 18 -5.50 0.32 -0.42
C MET A 18 -5.72 -1.06 -1.05
N TYR A 19 -4.80 -1.49 -1.89
CA TYR A 19 -4.86 -2.82 -2.49
C TYR A 19 -4.86 -3.94 -1.43
N ALA A 20 -4.01 -3.85 -0.41
CA ALA A 20 -3.97 -4.83 0.68
C ALA A 20 -5.27 -4.86 1.50
N LEU A 21 -5.88 -3.69 1.75
CA LEU A 21 -7.17 -3.59 2.44
C LEU A 21 -8.30 -4.28 1.63
N GLU A 22 -8.29 -4.15 0.30
CA GLU A 22 -9.27 -4.79 -0.58
C GLU A 22 -9.01 -6.29 -0.80
N ASN A 23 -7.77 -6.74 -0.60
CA ASN A 23 -7.33 -8.10 -0.92
C ASN A 23 -6.75 -8.85 0.30
N LEU A 24 -7.27 -8.56 1.51
CA LEU A 24 -6.76 -9.14 2.76
C LEU A 24 -6.58 -10.68 2.72
N PRO A 25 -7.54 -11.48 2.19
CA PRO A 25 -7.36 -12.94 2.14
C PRO A 25 -6.11 -13.36 1.36
N LYS A 26 -5.76 -12.62 0.29
CA LYS A 26 -4.58 -12.89 -0.52
C LYS A 26 -3.29 -12.54 0.23
N VAL A 27 -3.28 -11.42 0.97
CA VAL A 27 -2.16 -11.04 1.85
C VAL A 27 -1.93 -12.10 2.92
N LEU A 28 -3.00 -12.54 3.60
CA LEU A 28 -2.91 -13.58 4.62
C LEU A 28 -2.42 -14.91 4.06
N ALA A 29 -2.83 -15.28 2.85
CA ALA A 29 -2.34 -16.50 2.19
C ALA A 29 -0.84 -16.46 1.91
N VAL A 30 -0.29 -15.29 1.54
CA VAL A 30 1.16 -15.10 1.41
C VAL A 30 1.83 -15.28 2.75
N CYS A 31 1.37 -14.58 3.80
CA CYS A 31 1.95 -14.69 5.13
C CYS A 31 1.92 -16.14 5.66
N ALA A 32 0.80 -16.84 5.51
CA ALA A 32 0.62 -18.20 5.97
C ALA A 32 1.51 -19.24 5.25
N SER A 33 2.00 -18.91 4.05
CA SER A 33 2.88 -19.79 3.26
C SER A 33 4.34 -19.33 3.23
N SER A 34 4.68 -18.23 3.92
CA SER A 34 6.03 -17.69 3.95
C SER A 34 6.84 -18.30 5.11
N ARG A 35 8.15 -18.45 4.92
CA ARG A 35 9.03 -19.05 5.93
C ARG A 35 9.32 -18.10 7.09
N ASP A 36 9.51 -16.83 6.78
CA ASP A 36 9.88 -15.77 7.71
C ASP A 36 9.41 -14.40 7.17
N GLU A 37 9.68 -13.34 7.93
CA GLU A 37 9.31 -11.97 7.56
C GLU A 37 9.97 -11.51 6.25
N THR A 38 11.25 -11.85 6.04
CA THR A 38 11.98 -11.47 4.82
C THR A 38 11.39 -12.13 3.58
N ASP A 39 11.04 -13.41 3.67
CA ASP A 39 10.34 -14.16 2.62
C ASP A 39 8.95 -13.57 2.35
N ALA A 40 8.19 -13.22 3.39
CA ALA A 40 6.89 -12.57 3.23
C ALA A 40 6.99 -11.23 2.51
N VAL A 41 7.96 -10.38 2.89
CA VAL A 41 8.23 -9.11 2.20
C VAL A 41 8.54 -9.35 0.73
N GLN A 42 9.48 -10.24 0.42
CA GLN A 42 9.87 -10.51 -0.96
C GLN A 42 8.69 -11.03 -1.80
N ARG A 43 7.89 -11.95 -1.25
CA ARG A 43 6.73 -12.52 -1.94
C ARG A 43 5.62 -11.49 -2.16
N LEU A 44 5.39 -10.59 -1.20
CA LEU A 44 4.43 -9.48 -1.38
C LEU A 44 4.91 -8.50 -2.46
N ARG A 45 6.20 -8.18 -2.48
CA ARG A 45 6.80 -7.33 -3.54
C ARG A 45 6.57 -7.92 -4.91
N GLU A 46 6.88 -9.20 -5.10
CA GLU A 46 6.73 -9.89 -6.39
C GLU A 46 5.27 -10.03 -6.79
N LEU A 47 4.40 -10.42 -5.85
CA LEU A 47 2.99 -10.68 -6.13
C LEU A 47 2.22 -9.40 -6.48
N PHE A 48 2.61 -8.27 -5.90
CA PHE A 48 1.91 -6.99 -6.05
C PHE A 48 2.68 -5.95 -6.86
N ASN A 49 3.91 -6.26 -7.29
CA ASN A 49 4.80 -5.35 -8.00
C ASN A 49 4.97 -4.00 -7.27
N ILE A 50 5.35 -4.06 -6.00
CA ILE A 50 5.51 -2.92 -5.09
C ILE A 50 6.92 -2.85 -4.52
N SER A 51 7.33 -1.68 -4.03
CA SER A 51 8.58 -1.54 -3.28
C SER A 51 8.58 -2.33 -1.97
N GLU A 52 9.79 -2.54 -1.46
CA GLU A 52 10.03 -3.15 -0.15
C GLU A 52 9.38 -2.36 0.99
N ILE A 53 9.44 -1.03 0.93
CA ILE A 53 8.83 -0.14 1.93
C ILE A 53 7.31 -0.33 1.96
N ALA A 54 6.68 -0.43 0.78
CA ALA A 54 5.25 -0.68 0.69
C ALA A 54 4.87 -2.08 1.21
N ALA A 55 5.65 -3.11 0.87
CA ALA A 55 5.44 -4.48 1.34
C ALA A 55 5.58 -4.60 2.88
N ASP A 56 6.62 -4.00 3.46
CA ASP A 56 6.80 -3.93 4.91
C ASP A 56 5.64 -3.19 5.59
N GLY A 57 5.19 -2.08 5.00
CA GLY A 57 4.03 -1.35 5.51
C GLY A 57 2.74 -2.16 5.50
N ILE A 58 2.50 -2.99 4.48
CA ILE A 58 1.37 -3.93 4.43
C ILE A 58 1.43 -4.93 5.59
N LEU A 59 2.61 -5.51 5.87
CA LEU A 59 2.78 -6.48 6.97
C LEU A 59 2.52 -5.85 8.35
N ARG A 60 2.72 -4.53 8.47
CA ARG A 60 2.48 -3.76 9.71
C ARG A 60 1.06 -3.19 9.81
N LEU A 61 0.15 -3.53 8.88
CA LEU A 61 -1.23 -3.06 8.94
C LEU A 61 -1.92 -3.54 10.22
N GLN A 62 -2.48 -2.58 10.94
CA GLN A 62 -3.27 -2.85 12.14
C GLN A 62 -4.70 -3.24 11.75
N VAL A 63 -5.27 -4.22 12.46
CA VAL A 63 -6.64 -4.72 12.23
C VAL A 63 -7.70 -3.60 12.23
N ILE A 64 -7.48 -2.52 12.99
CA ILE A 64 -8.35 -1.35 13.00
C ILE A 64 -8.54 -0.71 11.62
N ARG A 65 -7.56 -0.84 10.70
CA ARG A 65 -7.58 -0.24 9.36
C ARG A 65 -8.60 -0.88 8.42
N PHE A 66 -9.13 -2.05 8.76
CA PHE A 66 -10.17 -2.73 7.97
C PHE A 66 -11.59 -2.28 8.32
N ILE A 67 -11.76 -1.39 9.30
CA ILE A 67 -13.06 -0.76 9.57
C ILE A 67 -13.45 0.10 8.35
N PRO A 68 -14.72 0.06 7.88
CA PRO A 68 -15.14 0.79 6.69
C PRO A 68 -14.77 2.28 6.68
N GLU A 69 -14.91 2.96 7.83
CA GLU A 69 -14.49 4.36 7.98
C GLU A 69 -12.98 4.56 7.74
N GLN A 70 -12.15 3.64 8.22
CA GLN A 70 -10.70 3.72 8.01
C GLN A 70 -10.31 3.44 6.55
N ILE A 71 -10.99 2.49 5.91
CA ILE A 71 -10.81 2.21 4.49
C ILE A 71 -11.17 3.45 3.66
N GLU A 72 -12.28 4.10 3.96
CA GLU A 72 -12.71 5.30 3.23
C GLU A 72 -11.73 6.47 3.40
N ARG A 73 -11.12 6.62 4.58
CA ARG A 73 -10.05 7.62 4.79
C ARG A 73 -8.83 7.36 3.91
N VAL A 74 -8.39 6.11 3.80
CA VAL A 74 -7.26 5.72 2.93
C VAL A 74 -7.61 5.94 1.47
N ARG A 75 -8.84 5.59 1.05
CA ARG A 75 -9.34 5.83 -0.30
C ARG A 75 -9.38 7.32 -0.65
N SER A 76 -9.88 8.16 0.25
CA SER A 76 -9.88 9.62 0.06
C SER A 76 -8.47 10.17 -0.07
N GLU A 77 -7.52 9.73 0.78
CA GLU A 77 -6.13 10.13 0.68
C GLU A 77 -5.52 9.76 -0.68
N LEU A 78 -5.79 8.54 -1.17
CA LEU A 78 -5.32 8.10 -2.48
C LEU A 78 -5.85 9.00 -3.60
N ASN A 79 -7.17 9.27 -3.59
CA ASN A 79 -7.81 10.15 -4.57
C ASN A 79 -7.21 11.56 -4.55
N ASP A 80 -6.94 12.12 -3.36
CA ASP A 80 -6.34 13.45 -3.22
C ASP A 80 -4.93 13.51 -3.81
N ILE A 81 -4.13 12.46 -3.58
CA ILE A 81 -2.78 12.34 -4.14
C ILE A 81 -2.83 12.22 -5.67
N GLU A 82 -3.72 11.38 -6.20
CA GLU A 82 -3.90 11.20 -7.65
C GLU A 82 -4.33 12.51 -8.33
N MET A 83 -5.24 13.27 -7.71
CA MET A 83 -5.64 14.60 -8.21
C MET A 83 -4.47 15.58 -8.25
N ARG A 84 -3.64 15.64 -7.19
CA ARG A 84 -2.47 16.52 -7.14
C ARG A 84 -1.41 16.15 -8.17
N LEU A 85 -1.16 14.84 -8.36
CA LEU A 85 -0.25 14.35 -9.38
C LEU A 85 -0.72 14.76 -10.79
N ALA A 86 -2.00 14.57 -11.10
CA ALA A 86 -2.57 14.95 -12.39
C ALA A 86 -2.52 16.47 -12.67
N GLN A 87 -2.60 17.30 -11.63
CA GLN A 87 -2.43 18.75 -11.75
C GLN A 87 -0.97 19.16 -11.97
N SER A 88 -0.02 18.42 -11.39
CA SER A 88 1.42 18.67 -11.56
C SER A 88 1.98 18.27 -12.92
N ASP A 89 1.24 17.47 -13.70
CA ASP A 89 1.61 17.02 -15.05
C ASP A 89 1.09 17.97 -16.17
N ARG A 90 0.43 19.08 -15.83
CA ARG A 90 -0.04 20.13 -16.76
C ARG A 90 0.81 21.39 -16.69
#